data_AF-A0A7K1S482-F1
#
_entry.id   AF-A0A7K1S482-F1
#
_cell.length_a   1.000
_cell.length_b   1.000
_cell.length_c   1.000
_cell.angle_alpha   90.00
_cell.angle_beta   90.00
_cell.angle_gamma   90.00
#
_symmetry.space_group_name_H-M   'P 1'
#
loop_
_entity.id
_entity.type
_entity.pdbx_description
1 polymer ?
#
loop_
_entity_poly.entity_id
_entity_poly.type
_entity_poly.pdbx_seq_one_letter_code
_entity_poly.pdbx_strand_id
1 'polypeptide(L)'
;MTIALTEEIRQLNAKIQHMSNQKGLTELAKAYAQLQKLVDKLRQIDENNPHYLIAWNLLVYYSKADFRAMQLYYANIRKEKPSSLAEADYEQAFDRFKRQLDLAISLLP
;
A
#
# COMPACT_ATOMS: atom_id res chain seq x y z
N MET A 1 20.28 13.07 -1.18
CA MET A 1 19.80 12.00 -0.26
C MET A 1 18.31 11.72 -0.45
N THR A 2 17.44 12.74 -0.41
CA THR A 2 15.98 12.62 -0.65
C THR A 2 15.61 12.14 -2.05
N ILE A 3 16.35 12.54 -3.09
CA ILE A 3 16.13 12.10 -4.48
C ILE A 3 16.23 10.57 -4.61
N ALA A 4 17.29 9.96 -4.05
CA ALA A 4 17.49 8.51 -4.09
C ALA A 4 16.39 7.75 -3.34
N LEU A 5 15.94 8.29 -2.20
CA LEU A 5 14.87 7.68 -1.40
C LEU A 5 13.51 7.76 -2.11
N THR A 6 13.20 8.90 -2.75
CA THR A 6 11.96 9.08 -3.51
C THR A 6 11.92 8.17 -4.74
N GLU A 7 13.05 7.99 -5.41
CA GLU A 7 13.15 7.04 -6.52
C GLU A 7 12.95 5.59 -6.05
N GLU A 8 13.52 5.19 -4.91
CA GLU A 8 13.27 3.86 -4.31
C GLU A 8 11.77 3.64 -4.01
N ILE A 9 11.09 4.67 -3.49
CA ILE A 9 9.64 4.64 -3.23
C ILE A 9 8.84 4.48 -4.52
N ARG A 10 9.17 5.24 -5.58
CA ARG A 10 8.51 5.16 -6.89
C ARG A 10 8.69 3.76 -7.50
N GLN A 11 9.90 3.20 -7.45
CA GLN A 11 10.17 1.85 -7.94
C GLN A 11 9.40 0.77 -7.17
N LEU A 12 9.31 0.92 -5.84
CA LEU A 12 8.56 -0.03 -5.01
C LEU A 12 7.05 0.06 -5.27
N ASN A 13 6.50 1.26 -5.47
CA ASN A 13 5.11 1.42 -5.89
C ASN A 13 4.85 0.80 -7.25
N ALA A 14 5.70 1.04 -8.25
CA ALA A 14 5.57 0.42 -9.56
C ALA A 14 5.48 -1.12 -9.45
N LYS A 15 6.32 -1.73 -8.60
CA LYS A 15 6.23 -3.18 -8.32
C LYS A 15 4.88 -3.58 -7.75
N ILE A 16 4.33 -2.83 -6.79
CA ILE A 16 2.99 -3.06 -6.23
C ILE A 16 1.91 -2.89 -7.30
N GLN A 17 2.05 -1.91 -8.20
CA GLN A 17 1.10 -1.66 -9.29
C GLN A 17 1.02 -2.82 -10.28
N HIS A 18 2.09 -3.61 -10.43
CA HIS A 18 2.13 -4.82 -11.26
C HIS A 18 1.70 -6.11 -10.53
N MET A 19 1.38 -6.06 -9.23
CA MET A 19 0.91 -7.25 -8.50
C MET A 19 -0.53 -7.60 -8.87
N SER A 20 -0.81 -8.91 -8.95
CA SER A 20 -2.16 -9.45 -9.10
C SER A 20 -2.81 -9.76 -7.75
N ASN A 21 -4.13 -9.69 -7.73
CA ASN A 21 -4.97 -9.99 -6.58
C ASN A 21 -5.01 -11.51 -6.27
N GLN A 22 -4.67 -12.40 -7.20
CA GLN A 22 -4.88 -13.85 -7.02
C GLN A 22 -3.85 -14.58 -6.15
N LYS A 23 -2.61 -14.07 -5.99
CA LYS A 23 -1.54 -14.82 -5.29
C LYS A 23 -0.56 -13.98 -4.46
N GLY A 24 -0.77 -12.67 -4.32
CA GLY A 24 0.29 -11.76 -3.88
C GLY A 24 0.20 -11.19 -2.48
N LEU A 25 -0.71 -11.61 -1.57
CA LEU A 25 -0.90 -10.87 -0.30
C LEU A 25 0.36 -10.83 0.58
N THR A 26 1.16 -11.90 0.59
CA THR A 26 2.41 -11.93 1.39
C THR A 26 3.45 -10.96 0.81
N GLU A 27 3.63 -10.98 -0.51
CA GLU A 27 4.53 -10.11 -1.25
C GLU A 27 4.06 -8.65 -1.17
N LEU A 28 2.75 -8.41 -1.30
CA LEU A 28 2.10 -7.12 -1.12
C LEU A 28 2.33 -6.59 0.29
N ALA A 29 2.14 -7.42 1.31
CA ALA A 29 2.37 -7.06 2.71
C ALA A 29 3.83 -6.65 2.95
N LYS A 30 4.78 -7.40 2.39
CA LYS A 30 6.22 -7.08 2.49
C LYS A 30 6.54 -5.78 1.77
N ALA A 31 6.07 -5.61 0.53
CA ALA A 31 6.31 -4.41 -0.27
C ALA A 31 5.69 -3.17 0.39
N TYR A 32 4.46 -3.28 0.88
CA TYR A 32 3.77 -2.22 1.60
C TYR A 32 4.48 -1.84 2.91
N ALA A 33 4.92 -2.81 3.71
CA ALA A 33 5.68 -2.54 4.92
C ALA A 33 7.02 -1.84 4.63
N GLN A 34 7.69 -2.19 3.52
CA GLN A 34 8.89 -1.49 3.08
C GLN A 34 8.57 -0.06 2.63
N LEU A 35 7.49 0.13 1.88
CA LEU A 35 7.02 1.45 1.43
C LEU A 35 6.74 2.38 2.61
N GLN A 36 6.04 1.89 3.64
CA GLN A 36 5.78 2.63 4.88
C GLN A 36 7.07 3.08 5.57
N LYS A 37 8.08 2.19 5.65
CA LYS A 37 9.38 2.54 6.24
C LYS A 37 10.12 3.61 5.44
N LEU A 38 10.07 3.56 4.10
CA LEU A 38 10.74 4.54 3.25
C LEU A 38 10.07 5.91 3.33
N VAL A 39 8.73 5.96 3.33
CA VAL A 39 8.00 7.23 3.47
C VAL A 39 8.15 7.81 4.88
N ASP A 40 8.18 6.99 5.93
CA ASP A 40 8.49 7.48 7.28
C ASP A 40 9.91 8.06 7.36
N LYS A 41 10.90 7.44 6.69
CA LYS A 41 12.24 8.04 6.57
C LYS A 41 12.22 9.38 5.84
N LEU A 42 11.46 9.52 4.75
CA LEU A 42 11.31 10.83 4.08
C LEU A 42 10.73 11.88 5.03
N ARG A 43 9.67 11.52 5.75
CA ARG A 43 9.04 12.39 6.75
C ARG A 43 10.03 12.81 7.83
N GLN A 44 10.86 11.91 8.34
CA GLN A 44 11.88 12.21 9.36
C GLN A 44 13.02 13.11 8.84
N ILE A 45 13.30 13.10 7.55
CA ILE A 45 14.32 13.98 6.95
C ILE A 45 13.85 15.44 6.95
N ASP A 46 12.56 15.68 6.70
CA ASP A 46 11.97 17.02 6.73
C ASP A 46 10.51 16.94 7.19
N GLU A 47 10.33 17.07 8.50
CA GLU A 47 9.02 16.95 9.14
C GLU A 47 8.06 18.09 8.78
N ASN A 48 8.58 19.22 8.29
CA ASN A 48 7.79 20.38 7.90
C ASN A 48 7.36 20.34 6.43
N ASN A 49 7.83 19.34 5.66
CA ASN A 49 7.43 19.19 4.27
C ASN A 49 5.99 18.66 4.18
N PRO A 50 5.03 19.45 3.67
CA PRO A 50 3.63 19.04 3.62
C PRO A 50 3.42 17.82 2.71
N HIS A 51 4.23 17.65 1.66
CA HIS A 51 4.14 16.50 0.76
C HIS A 51 4.48 15.19 1.46
N TYR A 52 5.52 15.19 2.30
CA TYR A 52 5.93 14.00 3.05
C TYR A 52 4.89 13.64 4.13
N LEU A 53 4.35 14.65 4.82
CA LEU A 53 3.29 14.44 5.80
C LEU A 53 2.01 13.87 5.16
N ILE A 54 1.56 14.42 4.04
CA ILE A 54 0.37 13.93 3.34
C ILE A 54 0.59 12.51 2.81
N ALA A 55 1.73 12.24 2.17
CA ALA A 55 2.06 10.90 1.68
C ALA A 55 2.08 9.87 2.82
N TRP A 56 2.67 10.21 3.97
CA TRP A 56 2.68 9.36 5.15
C TRP A 56 1.27 9.13 5.71
N ASN A 57 0.45 10.18 5.81
CA ASN A 57 -0.93 10.05 6.29
C ASN A 57 -1.78 9.15 5.37
N LEU A 58 -1.65 9.29 4.05
CA LEU A 58 -2.31 8.43 3.07
C LEU A 58 -1.89 6.96 3.23
N LEU A 59 -0.60 6.71 3.45
CA LEU A 59 -0.02 5.37 3.62
C LEU A 59 -0.28 4.71 4.98
N VAL A 60 -0.48 5.48 6.04
CA VAL A 60 -0.61 4.92 7.40
C VAL A 60 -2.06 4.81 7.85
N TYR A 61 -2.92 5.72 7.40
CA TYR A 61 -4.32 5.73 7.82
C TYR A 61 -5.26 5.12 6.78
N TYR A 62 -5.15 5.53 5.52
CA TYR A 62 -6.17 5.19 4.52
C TYR A 62 -5.97 3.78 3.95
N SER A 63 -4.73 3.43 3.60
CA SER A 63 -4.42 2.10 3.07
C SER A 63 -4.50 0.98 4.11
N LYS A 64 -4.55 1.32 5.42
CA LYS A 64 -4.66 0.34 6.51
C LYS A 64 -6.02 -0.35 6.54
N ALA A 65 -7.10 0.35 6.19
CA ALA A 65 -8.44 -0.22 6.18
C ALA A 65 -8.60 -1.25 5.05
N ASP A 66 -8.23 -0.88 3.82
CA ASP A 66 -8.25 -1.78 2.67
C ASP A 66 -7.28 -2.96 2.86
N PHE A 67 -6.09 -2.72 3.42
CA PHE A 67 -5.16 -3.81 3.74
C PHE A 67 -5.71 -4.79 4.79
N ARG A 68 -6.40 -4.28 5.82
CA ARG A 68 -7.07 -5.13 6.82
C ARG A 68 -8.21 -5.95 6.20
N ALA A 69 -9.01 -5.35 5.32
CA ALA A 69 -10.06 -6.06 4.59
C ALA A 69 -9.47 -7.22 3.77
N MET A 70 -8.36 -6.97 3.08
CA MET A 70 -7.63 -8.01 2.33
C MET A 70 -7.10 -9.15 3.22
N GLN A 71 -6.58 -8.84 4.42
CA GLN A 71 -6.14 -9.84 5.38
C GLN A 71 -7.28 -10.71 5.91
N LEU A 72 -8.43 -10.10 6.21
CA LEU A 72 -9.62 -10.81 6.70
C LEU A 72 -10.15 -11.78 5.65
N TYR A 73 -10.22 -11.34 4.38
CA TYR A 73 -10.59 -12.21 3.27
C TYR A 73 -9.69 -13.46 3.18
N TYR A 74 -8.37 -13.29 3.20
CA TYR A 74 -7.44 -14.42 3.16
C TYR A 74 -7.56 -15.36 4.37
N ALA A 75 -7.82 -14.83 5.56
CA ALA A 75 -8.06 -15.64 6.75
C ALA A 75 -9.33 -16.49 6.61
N ASN A 76 -10.35 -15.98 5.91
CA ASN A 76 -11.62 -16.66 5.65
C ASN A 76 -11.49 -17.73 4.55
N ILE A 77 -10.78 -17.46 3.44
CA ILE A 77 -10.52 -18.48 2.40
C ILE A 77 -9.77 -19.70 2.95
N ARG A 78 -8.86 -19.50 3.91
CA ARG A 78 -8.14 -20.61 4.55
C ARG A 78 -9.04 -21.51 5.40
N LYS A 79 -10.20 -20.99 5.83
CA LYS A 79 -11.13 -21.70 6.71
C LYS A 79 -12.31 -22.28 5.93
N GLU A 80 -12.75 -21.64 4.85
CA GLU A 80 -13.96 -21.99 4.09
C GLU A 80 -13.80 -21.71 2.59
N LYS A 81 -14.63 -22.35 1.73
CA LYS A 81 -14.73 -21.94 0.31
C LYS A 81 -15.26 -20.51 0.25
N PRO A 82 -14.55 -19.55 -0.37
CA PRO A 82 -14.98 -18.16 -0.41
C PRO A 82 -16.31 -18.03 -1.18
N SER A 83 -17.18 -17.15 -0.68
CA SER A 83 -18.35 -16.72 -1.44
C SER A 83 -17.92 -15.76 -2.55
N SER A 84 -18.67 -15.70 -3.64
CA SER A 84 -18.45 -14.73 -4.73
C SER A 84 -18.48 -13.27 -4.25
N LEU A 85 -19.23 -12.98 -3.18
CA LEU A 85 -19.26 -11.66 -2.55
C LEU A 85 -17.94 -11.32 -1.86
N ALA A 86 -17.35 -12.28 -1.14
CA ALA A 86 -16.08 -12.08 -0.45
C ALA A 86 -14.92 -11.88 -1.45
N GLU A 87 -14.95 -12.60 -2.57
CA GLU A 87 -14.04 -12.38 -3.71
C GLU A 87 -14.17 -10.94 -4.24
N ALA A 88 -15.38 -10.49 -4.55
CA ALA A 88 -15.61 -9.14 -5.06
C ALA A 88 -15.14 -8.03 -4.10
N ASP A 89 -15.41 -8.18 -2.80
CA ASP A 89 -14.97 -7.22 -1.78
C ASP A 89 -13.44 -7.13 -1.69
N TYR A 90 -12.77 -8.28 -1.83
CA TYR A 90 -11.31 -8.34 -1.86
C TYR A 90 -10.72 -7.63 -3.09
N GLU A 91 -11.26 -7.89 -4.28
CA GLU A 91 -10.78 -7.25 -5.51
C GLU A 91 -10.94 -5.73 -5.43
N GLN A 92 -12.09 -5.26 -4.94
CA GLN A 92 -12.32 -3.83 -4.75
C GLN A 92 -11.37 -3.22 -3.71
N ALA A 93 -11.13 -3.90 -2.59
CA ALA A 93 -10.18 -3.43 -1.58
C ALA A 93 -8.74 -3.36 -2.15
N PHE A 94 -8.34 -4.35 -2.95
CA PHE A 94 -7.04 -4.37 -3.61
C PHE A 94 -6.87 -3.20 -4.59
N ASP A 95 -7.89 -2.91 -5.41
CA ASP A 95 -7.84 -1.79 -6.36
C ASP A 95 -7.86 -0.42 -5.67
N ARG A 96 -8.64 -0.26 -4.61
CA ARG A 96 -8.64 0.98 -3.81
C ARG A 96 -7.30 1.20 -3.13
N PHE A 97 -6.74 0.14 -2.56
CA PHE A 97 -5.42 0.17 -1.94
C PHE A 97 -4.36 0.66 -2.93
N LYS A 98 -4.28 0.05 -4.12
CA LYS A 98 -3.31 0.44 -5.16
C LYS A 98 -3.44 1.90 -5.59
N ARG A 99 -4.68 2.39 -5.76
CA ARG A 99 -4.95 3.80 -6.10
C ARG A 99 -4.51 4.77 -5.00
N GLN A 100 -4.73 4.41 -3.73
CA GLN A 100 -4.29 5.24 -2.61
C GLN A 100 -2.77 5.31 -2.51
N LEU A 101 -2.06 4.20 -2.74
CA LEU A 101 -0.60 4.19 -2.77
C LEU A 101 -0.07 5.10 -3.88
N ASP A 102 -0.65 5.00 -5.07
CA ASP A 102 -0.22 5.77 -6.23
C ASP A 102 -0.43 7.28 -6.00
N LEU A 103 -1.58 7.66 -5.46
CA LEU A 103 -1.87 9.03 -5.05
C LEU A 103 -0.88 9.54 -3.97
N ALA A 104 -0.57 8.73 -2.96
CA ALA A 104 0.38 9.13 -1.93
C ALA A 104 1.75 9.44 -2.51
N ILE A 105 2.15 8.69 -3.53
CA ILE A 105 3.50 8.76 -4.10
C ILE A 105 3.61 9.81 -5.20
N SER A 106 2.52 10.09 -5.92
CA SER A 106 2.47 11.21 -6.87
C SER A 106 2.67 12.57 -6.20
N LEU A 107 2.46 12.65 -4.88
CA LEU A 107 2.68 13.87 -4.10
C LEU A 107 4.15 14.11 -3.76
N LEU A 108 5.02 13.11 -3.89
CA LEU A 108 6.43 13.23 -3.53
C LEU A 108 7.24 13.92 -4.66
N PRO A 109 8.04 14.95 -4.34
CA PRO A 109 8.85 15.71 -5.30
C PRO A 109 9.91 14.86 -6.01
#